data_AF-A0A0F9D4J8-F1
#
_entry.id   AF-A0A0F9D4J8-F1
#
_cell.length_a   1.000
_cell.length_b   1.000
_cell.length_c   1.000
_cell.angle_alpha   90.00
_cell.angle_beta   90.00
_cell.angle_gamma   90.00
#
_symmetry.space_group_name_H-M   'P 1'
#
loop_
_entity.id
_entity.type
_entity.pdbx_description
1 polymer ?
#
loop_
_entity_poly.entity_id
_entity_poly.type
_entity_poly.pdbx_seq_one_letter_code
_entity_poly.pdbx_strand_id
1 'polypeptide(L)'
;MARKKKKTKKSKSKHSKKDVASTLTGLQKGWKKASPRKVGAPVPDGSYPARIESAIIEESKASGRMQVNWGITVVEGDYEGRTIHKFSGLETEDNLSFLQGDIETLELPIPDKISDLGEVLEDTVDLLLEINVTWTSLSF
;
A
#
# COMPACT_ATOMS: atom_id res chain seq x y z
N MET A 1 -29.00 -29.68 -25.97
CA MET A 1 -28.07 -28.53 -25.89
C MET A 1 -27.97 -28.08 -24.44
N ALA A 2 -26.89 -28.41 -23.72
CA ALA A 2 -26.74 -28.10 -22.29
C ALA A 2 -25.69 -27.01 -22.07
N ARG A 3 -26.13 -25.77 -21.75
CA ARG A 3 -25.25 -24.68 -21.33
C ARG A 3 -24.86 -24.89 -19.85
N LYS A 4 -23.63 -25.36 -19.62
CA LYS A 4 -23.01 -25.40 -18.28
C LYS A 4 -22.85 -23.98 -17.73
N LYS A 5 -23.54 -23.68 -16.63
CA LYS A 5 -23.32 -22.47 -15.81
C LYS A 5 -21.89 -22.53 -15.23
N LYS A 6 -20.99 -21.65 -15.70
CA LYS A 6 -19.68 -21.41 -15.07
C LYS A 6 -19.92 -20.72 -13.73
N LYS A 7 -19.84 -21.48 -12.64
CA LYS A 7 -19.75 -20.92 -11.28
C LYS A 7 -18.47 -20.09 -11.18
N THR A 8 -18.61 -18.79 -11.01
CA THR A 8 -17.53 -17.88 -10.64
C THR A 8 -17.02 -18.30 -9.26
N LYS A 9 -15.85 -18.95 -9.21
CA LYS A 9 -15.13 -19.19 -7.96
C LYS A 9 -14.65 -17.83 -7.45
N LYS A 10 -15.36 -17.27 -6.46
CA LYS A 10 -14.79 -16.26 -5.55
C LYS A 10 -13.49 -16.84 -4.98
N SER A 11 -12.35 -16.36 -5.46
CA SER A 11 -11.04 -16.62 -4.86
C SER A 11 -11.00 -15.92 -3.51
N LYS A 12 -11.37 -16.67 -2.47
CA LYS A 12 -11.10 -16.29 -1.09
C LYS A 12 -9.57 -16.26 -0.92
N SER A 13 -8.97 -15.07 -0.95
CA SER A 13 -7.66 -14.84 -0.35
C SER A 13 -7.81 -15.19 1.14
N LYS A 14 -7.24 -16.33 1.52
CA LYS A 14 -7.40 -16.93 2.85
C LYS A 14 -6.02 -17.42 3.30
N HIS A 15 -5.04 -16.53 3.31
CA HIS A 15 -3.84 -16.78 4.11
C HIS A 15 -4.21 -16.52 5.59
N SER A 16 -3.86 -17.48 6.45
CA SER A 16 -4.21 -17.39 7.85
C SER A 16 -3.34 -16.31 8.50
N LYS A 17 -3.88 -15.54 9.47
CA LYS A 17 -3.12 -14.51 10.21
C LYS A 17 -1.76 -15.03 10.75
N LYS A 18 -1.61 -16.35 10.96
CA LYS A 18 -0.35 -16.98 11.40
C LYS A 18 0.77 -16.90 10.36
N ASP A 19 0.47 -17.08 9.08
CA ASP A 19 1.48 -17.14 8.02
C ASP A 19 2.06 -15.74 7.72
N VAL A 20 1.20 -14.72 7.80
CA VAL A 20 1.59 -13.31 7.63
C VAL A 20 2.49 -12.89 8.80
N ALA A 21 2.10 -13.19 10.04
CA ALA A 21 2.88 -12.82 11.24
C ALA A 21 4.29 -13.46 11.24
N SER A 22 4.41 -14.74 10.86
CA SER A 22 5.75 -15.37 10.78
C SER A 22 6.60 -14.74 9.68
N THR A 23 5.98 -14.39 8.55
CA THR A 23 6.68 -13.76 7.43
C THR A 23 7.18 -12.37 7.80
N LEU A 24 6.34 -11.56 8.46
CA LEU A 24 6.74 -10.24 8.99
C LEU A 24 7.89 -10.35 9.99
N THR A 25 7.84 -11.33 10.90
CA THR A 25 8.93 -11.54 11.87
C THR A 25 10.29 -11.77 11.19
N GLY A 26 10.31 -12.46 10.04
CA GLY A 26 11.53 -12.66 9.24
C GLY A 26 12.11 -11.37 8.64
N LEU A 27 11.30 -10.33 8.44
CA LEU A 27 11.69 -9.05 7.85
C LEU A 27 12.19 -8.03 8.88
N GLN A 28 12.09 -8.33 10.18
CA GLN A 28 12.41 -7.41 11.28
C GLN A 28 13.81 -6.80 11.20
N LYS A 29 14.81 -7.54 10.70
CA LYS A 29 16.18 -7.05 10.55
C LYS A 29 16.29 -5.98 9.46
N GLY A 30 15.60 -6.15 8.34
CA GLY A 30 15.52 -5.15 7.27
C GLY A 30 14.75 -3.92 7.73
N TRP A 31 13.66 -4.12 8.48
CA TRP A 31 12.84 -3.04 9.02
C TRP A 31 13.62 -2.07 9.91
N LYS A 32 14.47 -2.58 10.80
CA LYS A 32 15.30 -1.74 11.69
C LYS A 32 16.43 -1.01 10.97
N LYS A 33 16.82 -1.49 9.78
CA LYS A 33 17.91 -0.90 8.99
C LYS A 33 17.41 0.10 7.97
N ALA A 34 16.19 -0.11 7.48
CA ALA A 34 15.51 0.79 6.60
C ALA A 34 15.43 2.20 7.22
N SER A 35 15.39 3.19 6.34
CA SER A 35 15.18 4.58 6.72
C SER A 35 14.13 5.19 5.79
N PRO A 36 13.22 6.04 6.28
CA PRO A 36 12.14 6.59 5.47
C PRO A 36 12.66 7.23 4.19
N ARG A 37 12.13 6.80 3.03
CA ARG A 37 12.48 7.35 1.72
C ARG A 37 11.22 7.71 0.93
N LYS A 38 11.20 8.91 0.34
CA LYS A 38 10.08 9.40 -0.49
C LYS A 38 10.55 9.57 -1.95
N VAL A 39 9.77 9.07 -2.91
CA VAL A 39 9.99 9.26 -4.35
C VAL A 39 8.65 9.58 -5.01
N GLY A 40 8.58 10.70 -5.75
CA GLY A 40 7.40 11.10 -6.51
C GLY A 40 7.28 10.38 -7.87
N ALA A 41 6.07 10.36 -8.43
CA ALA A 41 5.79 9.87 -9.78
C ALA A 41 5.31 11.03 -10.68
N PRO A 42 5.58 10.99 -12.01
CA PRO A 42 5.15 12.05 -12.91
C PRO A 42 3.64 11.94 -13.17
N VAL A 43 2.89 12.91 -12.67
CA VAL A 43 1.46 13.12 -12.94
C VAL A 43 1.22 14.62 -13.13
N PRO A 44 0.12 15.06 -13.77
CA PRO A 44 -0.21 16.47 -13.90
C PRO A 44 -0.35 17.15 -12.53
N ASP A 45 0.04 18.41 -12.45
CA ASP A 45 -0.08 19.21 -11.23
C ASP A 45 -1.55 19.35 -10.81
N GLY A 46 -1.82 19.13 -9.53
CA GLY A 46 -3.14 19.25 -8.94
C GLY A 46 -3.18 18.72 -7.50
N SER A 47 -4.12 19.24 -6.71
CA SER A 47 -4.49 18.67 -5.42
C SER A 47 -5.65 17.71 -5.65
N TYR A 48 -5.43 16.43 -5.36
CA TYR A 48 -6.48 15.43 -5.43
C TYR A 48 -6.83 15.00 -4.00
N PRO A 49 -7.98 15.42 -3.46
CA PRO A 49 -8.46 14.87 -2.21
C PRO A 49 -8.79 13.39 -2.46
N ALA A 50 -8.18 12.52 -1.67
CA ALA A 50 -8.34 11.08 -1.77
C ALA A 50 -8.50 10.48 -0.37
N ARG A 51 -9.16 9.34 -0.28
CA ARG A 51 -9.32 8.58 0.95
C ARG A 51 -8.62 7.24 0.83
N ILE A 52 -7.92 6.82 1.88
CA ILE A 52 -7.46 5.44 1.99
C ILE A 52 -8.67 4.57 2.39
N GLU A 53 -9.12 3.72 1.47
CA GLU A 53 -10.21 2.75 1.71
C GLU A 53 -9.70 1.44 2.29
N SER A 54 -8.43 1.09 2.03
CA SER A 54 -7.84 -0.13 2.57
C SER A 54 -6.31 -0.09 2.53
N ALA A 55 -5.67 -0.73 3.51
CA ALA A 55 -4.24 -1.03 3.48
C ALA A 55 -4.03 -2.47 3.97
N ILE A 56 -3.75 -3.40 3.05
CA ILE A 56 -3.76 -4.84 3.36
C ILE A 56 -2.42 -5.46 3.02
N ILE A 57 -1.83 -6.21 3.97
CA ILE A 57 -0.67 -7.06 3.71
C ILE A 57 -1.13 -8.32 3.01
N GLU A 58 -0.69 -8.50 1.76
CA GLU A 58 -1.03 -9.66 0.94
C GLU A 58 0.14 -10.10 0.05
N GLU A 59 0.00 -11.28 -0.52
CA GLU A 59 0.91 -11.79 -1.54
C GLU A 59 0.49 -11.27 -2.92
N SER A 60 1.44 -10.76 -3.69
CA SER A 60 1.21 -10.33 -5.06
C SER A 60 0.73 -11.48 -5.92
N LYS A 61 -0.42 -11.32 -6.57
CA LYS A 61 -0.95 -12.31 -7.53
C LYS A 61 -0.06 -12.49 -8.76
N ALA A 62 0.80 -11.50 -9.07
CA ALA A 62 1.65 -11.50 -10.24
C ALA A 62 3.03 -12.10 -9.95
N SER A 63 3.64 -11.75 -8.81
CA SER A 63 5.02 -12.11 -8.49
C SER A 63 5.18 -13.08 -7.31
N GLY A 64 4.12 -13.33 -6.54
CA GLY A 64 4.19 -14.11 -5.30
C GLY A 64 4.90 -13.39 -4.13
N ARG A 65 5.24 -12.12 -4.30
CA ARG A 65 5.99 -11.34 -3.31
C ARG A 65 5.06 -10.69 -2.29
N MET A 66 5.50 -10.60 -1.05
CA MET A 66 4.75 -9.91 0.00
C MET A 66 4.74 -8.39 -0.22
N GLN A 67 3.57 -7.79 -0.07
CA GLN A 67 3.34 -6.37 -0.31
C GLN A 67 2.20 -5.83 0.55
N VAL A 68 2.19 -4.53 0.79
CA VAL A 68 1.02 -3.77 1.21
C VAL A 68 0.29 -3.30 -0.04
N ASN A 69 -0.99 -3.65 -0.18
CA ASN A 69 -1.88 -3.12 -1.19
C ASN A 69 -2.71 -2.00 -0.59
N TRP A 70 -2.43 -0.78 -1.04
CA TRP A 70 -3.15 0.43 -0.70
C TRP A 70 -4.28 0.63 -1.71
N GLY A 71 -5.52 0.64 -1.22
CA GLY A 71 -6.69 1.07 -1.98
C GLY A 71 -6.99 2.52 -1.64
N ILE A 72 -6.82 3.40 -2.62
CA ILE A 72 -6.99 4.85 -2.45
C ILE A 72 -8.09 5.31 -3.41
N THR A 73 -9.13 5.97 -2.92
CA THR A 73 -10.22 6.46 -3.77
C THR A 73 -10.22 7.97 -3.81
N VAL A 74 -10.26 8.54 -5.01
CA VAL A 74 -10.40 10.00 -5.19
C VAL A 74 -11.80 10.42 -4.75
N VAL A 75 -11.91 11.42 -3.89
CA VAL A 75 -13.19 11.83 -3.29
C VAL A 75 -13.85 13.02 -3.98
N GLU A 76 -13.11 13.84 -4.74
CA GLU A 76 -13.67 15.00 -5.46
C GLU A 76 -12.93 15.26 -6.78
N GLY A 77 -13.58 15.99 -7.69
CA GLY A 77 -13.04 16.43 -8.98
C GLY A 77 -13.30 15.46 -10.14
N ASP A 78 -12.61 15.64 -11.27
CA ASP A 78 -12.85 14.91 -12.52
C ASP A 78 -12.64 13.39 -12.43
N TYR A 79 -11.98 12.93 -11.37
CA TYR A 79 -11.68 11.52 -11.12
C TYR A 79 -12.40 10.95 -9.89
N GLU A 80 -13.40 11.65 -9.34
CA GLU A 80 -14.19 11.20 -8.20
C GLU A 80 -14.67 9.74 -8.36
N GLY A 81 -14.57 8.96 -7.28
CA GLY A 81 -14.97 7.57 -7.22
C GLY A 81 -13.97 6.60 -7.88
N ARG A 82 -12.89 7.10 -8.49
CA ARG A 82 -11.83 6.24 -9.04
C ARG A 82 -10.96 5.70 -7.93
N THR A 83 -10.86 4.37 -7.84
CA THR A 83 -9.91 3.68 -6.97
C THR A 83 -8.57 3.46 -7.68
N ILE A 84 -7.49 3.83 -6.99
CA ILE A 84 -6.09 3.65 -7.36
C ILE A 84 -5.51 2.61 -6.40
N HIS A 85 -4.81 1.62 -6.97
CA HIS A 85 -4.04 0.66 -6.19
C HIS A 85 -2.56 1.02 -6.21
N LYS A 86 -1.98 1.25 -5.04
CA LYS A 86 -0.53 1.38 -4.85
C LYS A 86 -0.01 0.15 -4.12
N PHE A 87 1.13 -0.37 -4.55
CA PHE A 87 1.73 -1.58 -3.97
C PHE A 87 3.09 -1.25 -3.37
N SER A 88 3.23 -1.39 -2.06
CA SER A 88 4.51 -1.23 -1.36
C SER A 88 5.08 -2.62 -1.05
N GLY A 89 6.20 -2.99 -1.67
CA GLY A 89 6.81 -4.30 -1.43
C GLY A 89 7.39 -4.45 -0.02
N LEU A 90 7.65 -5.70 0.42
CA LEU A 90 8.18 -5.98 1.76
C LEU A 90 9.51 -6.76 1.78
N GLU A 91 10.00 -7.21 0.62
CA GLU A 91 11.10 -8.19 0.58
C GLU A 91 12.52 -7.62 0.75
N THR A 92 12.73 -6.35 0.43
CA THR A 92 14.05 -5.71 0.43
C THR A 92 14.08 -4.51 1.37
N GLU A 93 15.27 -4.16 1.85
CA GLU A 93 15.48 -2.99 2.71
C GLU A 93 15.04 -1.67 2.04
N ASP A 94 15.27 -1.55 0.72
CA ASP A 94 14.82 -0.39 -0.07
C ASP A 94 13.28 -0.33 -0.12
N ASN A 95 12.60 -1.47 -0.31
CA ASN A 95 11.14 -1.51 -0.27
C ASN A 95 10.58 -1.11 1.11
N LEU A 96 11.22 -1.57 2.19
CA LEU A 96 10.82 -1.22 3.56
C LEU A 96 11.06 0.26 3.85
N SER A 97 12.13 0.84 3.31
CA SER A 97 12.43 2.27 3.40
C SER A 97 11.34 3.13 2.75
N PHE A 98 10.82 2.71 1.60
CA PHE A 98 9.67 3.37 0.97
C PHE A 98 8.40 3.25 1.78
N LEU A 99 8.11 2.07 2.33
CA LEU A 99 6.94 1.87 3.19
C LEU A 99 7.00 2.74 4.45
N GLN A 100 8.18 2.87 5.07
CA GLN A 100 8.37 3.79 6.19
C GLN A 100 8.16 5.25 5.79
N GLY A 101 8.63 5.63 4.60
CA GLY A 101 8.37 6.96 4.02
C GLY A 101 6.89 7.22 3.76
N ASP A 102 6.15 6.21 3.33
CA ASP A 102 4.69 6.29 3.17
C ASP A 102 4.02 6.54 4.54
N ILE A 103 4.32 5.73 5.56
CA ILE A 103 3.75 5.84 6.92
C ILE A 103 4.06 7.22 7.52
N GLU A 104 5.29 7.71 7.37
CA GLU A 104 5.68 9.04 7.84
C GLU A 104 4.94 10.15 7.09
N THR A 105 4.67 9.98 5.79
CA THR A 105 3.90 10.95 5.00
C THR A 105 2.43 10.99 5.43
N LEU A 106 1.91 9.89 5.95
CA LEU A 106 0.59 9.81 6.57
C LEU A 106 0.57 10.33 8.02
N GLU A 107 1.70 10.87 8.50
CA GLU A 107 1.88 11.36 9.87
C GLU A 107 1.63 10.29 10.96
N LEU A 108 1.77 9.02 10.59
CA LEU A 108 1.63 7.89 11.51
C LEU A 108 2.98 7.48 12.09
N PRO A 109 3.02 6.98 13.34
CA PRO A 109 4.25 6.50 13.95
C PRO A 109 4.73 5.21 13.27
N ILE A 110 6.00 5.18 12.88
CA ILE A 110 6.64 3.95 12.39
C ILE A 110 6.81 3.00 13.58
N PRO A 111 6.23 1.79 13.55
CA PRO A 111 6.31 0.86 14.67
C PRO A 111 7.73 0.28 14.80
N ASP A 112 8.20 0.07 16.03
CA ASP A 112 9.51 -0.56 16.30
C ASP A 112 9.61 -1.99 15.76
N LYS A 113 8.46 -2.69 15.73
CA LYS A 113 8.34 -4.05 15.21
C LYS A 113 7.45 -4.06 13.98
N ILE A 114 7.92 -4.72 12.93
CA ILE A 114 7.14 -4.86 11.70
C ILE A 114 5.91 -5.77 11.89
N SER A 115 5.86 -6.58 12.96
CA SER A 115 4.66 -7.33 13.34
C SER A 115 3.47 -6.42 13.67
N ASP A 116 3.77 -5.22 14.16
CA ASP A 116 2.77 -4.26 14.65
C ASP A 116 2.31 -3.36 13.50
N LEU A 117 2.90 -3.53 12.31
CA LEU A 117 2.51 -2.83 11.08
C LEU A 117 1.02 -3.01 10.77
N GLY A 118 0.42 -4.16 11.09
CA GLY A 118 -1.00 -4.39 10.87
C GLY A 118 -1.89 -3.38 11.58
N GLU A 119 -1.56 -3.01 12.82
CA GLU A 119 -2.31 -2.03 13.61
C GLU A 119 -2.17 -0.63 13.00
N VAL A 120 -0.95 -0.25 12.64
CA VAL A 120 -0.68 1.04 11.98
C VAL A 120 -1.41 1.15 10.63
N LEU A 121 -1.50 0.07 9.86
CA LEU A 121 -2.25 0.06 8.60
C LEU A 121 -3.76 0.16 8.82
N GLU A 122 -4.31 -0.38 9.91
CA GLU A 122 -5.73 -0.20 10.25
C GLU A 122 -6.04 1.29 10.55
N ASP A 123 -5.12 1.99 11.22
CA ASP A 123 -5.24 3.44 11.49
C ASP A 123 -5.14 4.31 10.23
N THR A 124 -4.68 3.75 9.10
CA THR A 124 -4.65 4.49 7.83
C THR A 124 -6.00 4.58 7.15
N VAL A 125 -6.94 3.68 7.49
CA VAL A 125 -8.25 3.62 6.84
C VAL A 125 -9.05 4.87 7.18
N ASP A 126 -9.80 5.39 6.20
CA ASP A 126 -10.58 6.63 6.27
C ASP A 126 -9.76 7.94 6.35
N LEU A 127 -8.42 7.88 6.38
CA LEU A 127 -7.59 9.09 6.27
C LEU A 127 -7.86 9.80 4.94
N LEU A 128 -8.16 11.10 5.02
CA LEU A 128 -8.23 12.01 3.89
C LEU A 128 -6.84 12.54 3.61
N LEU A 129 -6.39 12.32 2.37
CA LEU A 129 -5.10 12.74 1.86
C LEU A 129 -5.32 13.84 0.83
N GLU A 130 -4.53 14.90 0.94
CA GLU A 130 -4.35 15.81 -0.16
C GLU A 130 -3.13 15.36 -0.97
N ILE A 131 -3.37 14.68 -2.09
CA ILE A 131 -2.28 14.28 -2.97
C ILE A 131 -1.84 15.50 -3.75
N ASN A 132 -0.78 16.14 -3.27
CA ASN A 132 -0.10 17.24 -3.96
C ASN A 132 0.91 16.68 -4.95
N VAL A 133 0.65 16.90 -6.24
CA VAL A 133 1.57 16.54 -7.31
C VAL A 133 2.31 17.80 -7.76
N THR A 134 3.64 17.77 -7.66
CA THR A 134 4.50 18.87 -8.14
C THR A 134 5.39 18.39 -9.28
N TRP A 135 5.19 18.93 -10.47
CA TRP A 135 6.08 18.76 -11.60
C TRP A 135 7.38 19.53 -11.34
N THR A 136 8.39 18.83 -10.84
CA THR A 136 9.73 19.43 -10.78
C THR A 136 10.34 19.34 -12.17
N SER A 137 10.38 20.48 -12.87
CA SER A 137 11.18 20.65 -14.08
C SER A 137 12.64 20.35 -13.77
N LEU A 138 13.16 19.20 -14.21
CA LEU A 138 14.60 19.02 -14.35
C LEU A 138 15.03 19.85 -15.56
N SER A 139 15.47 21.07 -15.28
CA SER A 139 16.20 21.90 -16.24
C SER A 139 17.56 21.24 -16.46
N PHE A 140 17.78 20.69 -17.66
CA PHE A 140 19.09 20.25 -18.15
C PHE A 140 19.88 21.44 -18.72
#